data_AF-A0A1H6B3H7-F1
#
_entry.id   AF-A0A1H6B3H7-F1
#
_cell.length_a   1.000
_cell.length_b   1.000
_cell.length_c   1.000
_cell.angle_alpha   90.00
_cell.angle_beta   90.00
_cell.angle_gamma   90.00
#
_symmetry.space_group_name_H-M   'P 1'
#
loop_
_entity.id
_entity.type
_entity.pdbx_description
1 polymer ?
#
loop_
_entity_poly.entity_id
_entity_poly.type
_entity_poly.pdbx_seq_one_letter_code
_entity_poly.pdbx_strand_id
1 'polypeptide(L)'
;MIKRFVRTKKKGLDIQRISQEAYVSPLTDRERKLLAKVQISINKFSFESREKPLFFIHIPKTAGTSFRKAAEDYFGFQNVCYDYSASSEETSLLVKKHIYPNEDYLGLQAGLSEFGICFLSGHVPVNKYVYLLGLRQSITFCREPIQRVISEYNHFVRHNDYEGDLPSFYRKPQFINRQSKMLQGIPLEALGFIGLTEDYEVGLSQLNSFYGMAIESRALNKGRRETDKTYQLPVEQLQEMELLNSQDITLYQRVVVLYHQRLKLSVQGLPYVHGAIQEVTSKGVRGWAWYAQGEKAVQVEILAEGLKLATLEANELRPGLLHLSPPRQGYVGFRYNFTKPLGAGVTVSVRVAETEQILGQQEVVVA
;
A
#
# COMPACT_ATOMS: atom_id res chain seq x y z
N MET A 1 73.15 20.61 16.82
CA MET A 1 73.49 20.99 18.21
C MET A 1 72.38 20.48 19.13
N ILE A 2 72.67 19.45 19.94
CA ILE A 2 72.16 19.16 21.30
C ILE A 2 70.66 18.85 21.57
N LYS A 3 70.45 17.58 21.98
CA LYS A 3 69.60 16.95 23.04
C LYS A 3 68.09 17.30 23.15
N ARG A 4 67.12 16.36 23.10
CA ARG A 4 66.76 15.17 23.93
C ARG A 4 65.87 15.52 25.16
N PHE A 5 64.78 14.73 25.31
CA PHE A 5 63.91 14.48 26.49
C PHE A 5 62.79 15.52 26.80
N VAL A 6 61.57 15.19 27.29
CA VAL A 6 61.05 14.02 28.03
C VAL A 6 59.49 13.99 28.07
N ARG A 7 58.92 12.79 28.18
CA ARG A 7 57.65 12.32 28.82
C ARG A 7 56.23 12.63 28.28
N THR A 8 55.54 11.50 28.16
CA THR A 8 54.12 11.15 28.07
C THR A 8 53.25 11.55 29.28
N LYS A 9 51.95 11.83 29.02
CA LYS A 9 50.81 11.24 29.75
C LYS A 9 49.47 11.43 28.99
N LYS A 10 48.65 10.37 29.02
CA LYS A 10 47.30 10.19 28.43
C LYS A 10 46.27 11.23 28.87
N LYS A 11 45.30 11.57 28.00
CA LYS A 11 43.87 11.14 28.07
C LYS A 11 42.98 12.03 27.17
N GLY A 12 42.00 11.39 26.53
CA GLY A 12 40.69 12.01 26.24
C GLY A 12 40.52 12.54 24.82
N LEU A 13 39.85 11.75 23.97
CA LEU A 13 38.98 12.29 22.93
C LEU A 13 37.89 13.09 23.63
N ASP A 14 37.78 14.39 23.35
CA ASP A 14 36.69 15.21 23.85
C ASP A 14 35.76 15.61 22.70
N ILE A 15 34.58 14.98 22.71
CA ILE A 15 33.50 15.05 21.72
C ILE A 15 32.58 16.22 22.12
N GLN A 16 33.13 17.39 22.42
CA GLN A 16 32.39 18.55 22.93
C GLN A 16 32.57 19.84 22.11
N ARG A 17 32.84 19.75 20.80
CA ARG A 17 33.09 20.94 19.97
C ARG A 17 32.23 21.12 18.72
N ILE A 18 31.09 20.42 18.62
CA ILE A 18 30.12 20.62 17.52
C ILE A 18 28.67 20.69 18.05
N SER A 19 28.44 21.45 19.12
CA SER A 19 27.07 21.61 19.67
C SER A 19 26.74 23.02 20.15
N GLN A 20 27.35 24.05 19.56
CA GLN A 20 27.00 25.44 19.84
C GLN A 20 27.07 26.29 18.58
N GLU A 21 26.06 26.15 17.71
CA GLU A 21 25.62 27.20 16.77
C GLU A 21 24.18 26.90 16.31
N ALA A 22 23.23 27.09 17.24
CA ALA A 22 21.82 27.26 16.94
C ALA A 22 21.24 28.20 17.99
N TYR A 23 21.39 29.51 17.75
CA TYR A 23 20.82 30.56 18.58
C TYR A 23 19.31 30.59 18.34
N VAL A 24 18.54 29.86 19.14
CA VAL A 24 17.07 29.92 19.15
C VAL A 24 16.67 31.14 19.98
N SER A 25 16.06 32.15 19.35
CA SER A 25 15.49 33.30 20.03
C SER A 25 14.48 32.88 21.11
N PRO A 26 14.45 33.53 22.29
CA PRO A 26 13.44 33.24 23.30
C PRO A 26 12.04 33.58 22.77
N LEU A 27 11.08 32.67 23.00
CA LEU A 27 9.68 32.81 22.61
C LEU A 27 9.05 34.06 23.24
N THR A 28 8.30 34.79 22.44
CA THR A 28 7.50 35.95 22.82
C THR A 28 6.38 35.56 23.78
N ASP A 29 5.88 36.50 24.58
CA ASP A 29 4.76 36.26 25.52
C ASP A 29 3.47 35.81 24.81
N ARG A 30 3.31 36.19 23.53
CA ARG A 30 2.21 35.73 22.68
C ARG A 30 2.34 34.25 22.34
N GLU A 31 3.55 33.79 22.02
CA GLU A 31 3.84 32.38 21.75
C GLU A 31 3.72 31.52 23.02
N ARG A 32 4.15 32.04 24.19
CA ARG A 32 3.95 31.35 25.48
C ARG A 32 2.48 31.20 25.84
N LYS A 33 1.65 32.23 25.60
CA LYS A 33 0.20 32.16 25.83
C LYS A 33 -0.51 31.23 24.85
N LEU A 34 -0.02 31.14 23.60
CA LEU A 34 -0.52 30.18 22.61
C LEU A 34 -0.17 28.75 23.03
N LEU A 35 1.09 28.50 23.44
CA LEU A 35 1.53 27.20 23.96
C LEU A 35 0.80 26.79 25.23
N ALA A 36 0.52 27.73 26.16
CA ALA A 36 -0.28 27.43 27.36
C ALA A 36 -1.74 27.08 27.02
N LYS A 37 -2.34 27.74 26.01
CA LYS A 37 -3.66 27.37 25.49
C LYS A 37 -3.64 26.00 24.79
N VAL A 38 -2.57 25.68 24.06
CA VAL A 38 -2.36 24.35 23.45
C VAL A 38 -2.20 23.28 24.54
N GLN A 39 -1.43 23.55 25.61
CA GLN A 39 -1.25 22.64 26.75
C GLN A 39 -2.56 22.34 27.49
N ILE A 40 -3.43 23.34 27.64
CA ILE A 40 -4.74 23.18 28.28
C ILE A 40 -5.70 22.36 27.38
N SER A 41 -5.57 22.48 26.05
CA SER A 41 -6.33 21.64 25.10
C SER A 41 -5.85 20.19 25.05
N ILE A 42 -4.56 19.93 25.29
CA ILE A 42 -3.97 18.58 25.35
C ILE A 42 -4.59 17.74 26.49
N ASN A 43 -4.98 18.36 27.61
CA ASN A 43 -5.62 17.67 28.73
C ASN A 43 -7.11 17.34 28.51
N LYS A 44 -7.66 17.62 27.32
CA LYS A 44 -9.09 17.41 27.03
C LYS A 44 -9.40 16.51 25.82
N PHE A 45 -8.40 15.81 25.28
CA PHE A 45 -8.64 14.81 24.25
C PHE A 45 -8.77 13.41 24.88
N SER A 46 -10.01 12.94 24.94
CA SER A 46 -10.30 11.51 24.94
C SER A 46 -9.60 10.87 23.74
N PHE A 47 -8.84 9.79 23.98
CA PHE A 47 -8.29 8.90 22.97
C PHE A 47 -9.44 8.14 22.29
N GLU A 48 -10.29 8.83 21.54
CA GLU A 48 -11.13 8.16 20.55
C GLU A 48 -10.23 7.83 19.35
N SER A 49 -10.11 6.53 19.05
CA SER A 49 -9.30 6.02 17.96
C SER A 49 -9.84 6.54 16.63
N ARG A 50 -9.33 7.68 16.16
CA ARG A 50 -9.49 8.05 14.76
C ARG A 50 -8.84 6.95 13.92
N GLU A 51 -9.55 6.49 12.89
CA GLU A 51 -8.98 5.54 11.94
C GLU A 51 -7.71 6.14 11.32
N LYS A 52 -6.73 5.26 11.05
CA LYS A 52 -5.47 5.66 10.43
C LYS A 52 -5.75 6.28 9.04
N PRO A 53 -4.94 7.25 8.57
CA PRO A 53 -5.09 7.83 7.25
C PRO A 53 -5.09 6.76 6.14
N LEU A 54 -5.86 7.00 5.08
CA LEU A 54 -5.75 6.21 3.85
C LEU A 54 -4.38 6.44 3.21
N PHE A 55 -3.69 5.35 2.88
CA PHE A 55 -2.43 5.39 2.15
C PHE A 55 -2.67 5.06 0.68
N PHE A 56 -2.61 6.07 -0.19
CA PHE A 56 -2.68 5.87 -1.62
C PHE A 56 -1.28 5.66 -2.23
N ILE A 57 -0.99 4.40 -2.56
CA ILE A 57 0.18 4.02 -3.37
C ILE A 57 -0.06 4.53 -4.78
N HIS A 58 0.48 5.71 -5.08
CA HIS A 58 0.26 6.38 -6.35
C HIS A 58 1.25 5.82 -7.39
N ILE A 59 0.82 4.78 -8.10
CA ILE A 59 1.59 4.24 -9.21
C ILE A 59 1.51 5.22 -10.39
N PRO A 60 2.64 5.62 -10.99
CA PRO A 60 2.61 6.49 -12.16
C PRO A 60 1.81 5.89 -13.32
N LYS A 61 0.92 6.74 -13.85
CA LYS A 61 0.09 6.52 -15.05
C LYS A 61 -1.07 5.53 -14.88
N THR A 62 -1.53 5.33 -13.65
CA THR A 62 -2.71 4.49 -13.33
C THR A 62 -3.90 5.34 -12.84
N ALA A 63 -4.23 6.42 -13.56
CA ALA A 63 -5.23 7.43 -13.16
C ALA A 63 -5.00 8.12 -11.80
N GLY A 64 -3.86 7.88 -11.13
CA GLY A 64 -3.61 8.36 -9.79
C GLY A 64 -3.57 9.88 -9.62
N THR A 65 -3.24 10.66 -10.66
CA THR A 65 -3.33 12.13 -10.58
C THR A 65 -4.79 12.61 -10.48
N SER A 66 -5.72 11.97 -11.20
CA SER A 66 -7.14 12.32 -11.12
C SER A 66 -7.70 11.96 -9.75
N PHE A 67 -7.40 10.75 -9.27
CA PHE A 67 -7.83 10.31 -7.95
C PHE A 67 -7.23 11.16 -6.82
N ARG A 68 -5.93 11.44 -6.85
CA ARG A 68 -5.25 12.29 -5.86
C ARG A 68 -5.91 13.65 -5.75
N LYS A 69 -6.21 14.30 -6.88
CA LYS A 69 -6.87 15.62 -6.89
C LYS A 69 -8.31 15.54 -6.36
N ALA A 70 -9.05 14.50 -6.70
CA ALA A 70 -10.40 14.28 -6.18
C ALA A 70 -10.40 14.02 -4.66
N ALA A 71 -9.43 13.23 -4.17
CA ALA A 71 -9.23 12.99 -2.75
C ALA A 71 -8.83 14.29 -2.02
N GLU A 72 -7.99 15.12 -2.62
CA GLU A 72 -7.63 16.44 -2.07
C GLU A 72 -8.84 17.37 -1.94
N ASP A 73 -9.74 17.41 -2.92
CA ASP A 73 -10.98 18.18 -2.81
C ASP A 73 -11.87 17.67 -1.68
N TYR A 74 -12.00 16.34 -1.57
CA TYR A 74 -12.86 15.71 -0.59
C TYR A 74 -12.36 15.87 0.84
N PHE A 75 -11.07 15.58 1.08
CA PHE A 75 -10.48 15.69 2.42
C PHE A 75 -10.11 17.12 2.80
N GLY A 76 -9.91 18.00 1.81
CA GLY A 76 -9.32 19.31 1.99
C GLY A 76 -7.79 19.24 2.04
N PHE A 77 -7.13 20.18 1.37
CA PHE A 77 -5.67 20.21 1.21
C PHE A 77 -4.90 20.08 2.54
N GLN A 78 -5.38 20.70 3.61
CA GLN A 78 -4.74 20.65 4.94
C GLN A 78 -4.74 19.26 5.59
N ASN A 79 -5.64 18.36 5.15
CA ASN A 79 -5.78 17.01 5.69
C ASN A 79 -5.09 15.96 4.78
N VAL A 80 -4.32 16.42 3.79
CA VAL A 80 -3.59 15.56 2.86
C VAL A 80 -2.09 15.71 3.04
N CYS A 81 -1.38 14.57 3.03
CA CYS A 81 0.06 14.49 3.12
C CYS A 81 0.65 13.81 1.88
N TYR A 82 1.79 14.33 1.41
CA TYR A 82 2.44 13.88 0.18
C TYR A 82 3.88 13.43 0.41
N ASP A 83 4.29 12.40 -0.34
CA ASP A 83 5.64 11.83 -0.31
C ASP A 83 6.13 11.46 -1.72
N TYR A 84 7.00 12.30 -2.29
CA TYR A 84 7.54 12.08 -3.64
C TYR A 84 9.06 11.85 -3.62
N SER A 85 9.79 12.78 -3.00
CA SER A 85 11.23 12.69 -2.75
C SER A 85 11.64 13.69 -1.66
N ALA A 86 12.85 13.55 -1.10
CA ALA A 86 13.38 14.51 -0.13
C ALA A 86 13.46 15.93 -0.72
N SER A 87 13.80 16.02 -2.01
CA SER A 87 13.99 17.26 -2.76
C SER A 87 12.72 17.81 -3.40
N SER A 88 11.64 17.02 -3.52
CA SER A 88 10.39 17.51 -4.12
C SER A 88 9.74 18.55 -3.21
N GLU A 89 9.36 19.69 -3.78
CA GLU A 89 8.59 20.74 -3.10
C GLU A 89 7.22 20.21 -2.65
N GLU A 90 6.64 19.28 -3.39
CA GLU A 90 5.32 18.68 -3.14
C GLU A 90 5.34 17.77 -1.91
N THR A 91 6.49 17.21 -1.53
CA THR A 91 6.61 16.38 -0.33
C THR A 91 6.33 17.23 0.92
N SER A 92 5.34 16.80 1.70
CA SER A 92 4.87 17.51 2.89
C SER A 92 5.94 17.63 3.96
N LEU A 93 5.89 18.73 4.73
CA LEU A 93 6.84 19.02 5.80
C LEU A 93 6.88 17.93 6.88
N LEU A 94 5.74 17.29 7.19
CA LEU A 94 5.69 16.15 8.12
C LEU A 94 6.59 15.00 7.65
N VAL A 95 6.50 14.63 6.38
CA VAL A 95 7.33 13.58 5.79
C VAL A 95 8.81 14.01 5.73
N LYS A 96 9.09 15.24 5.30
CA LYS A 96 10.45 15.80 5.29
C LYS A 96 11.10 15.82 6.66
N LYS A 97 10.34 16.12 7.71
CA LYS A 97 10.83 16.22 9.08
C LYS A 97 11.10 14.85 9.70
N HIS A 98 10.17 13.91 9.52
CA HIS A 98 10.22 12.64 10.25
C HIS A 98 10.88 11.51 9.45
N ILE A 99 10.60 11.40 8.15
CA ILE A 99 11.00 10.22 7.38
C ILE A 99 12.39 10.35 6.79
N TYR A 100 12.68 11.46 6.09
CA TYR A 100 13.93 11.59 5.36
C TYR A 100 15.20 11.73 6.20
N PRO A 101 15.20 12.36 7.39
CA PRO A 101 16.40 12.46 8.21
C PRO A 101 16.75 11.14 8.91
N ASN A 102 15.76 10.48 9.53
CA ASN A 102 15.99 9.40 10.50
C ASN A 102 14.97 8.25 10.43
N GLU A 103 14.03 8.24 9.48
CA GLU A 103 12.95 7.24 9.41
C GLU A 103 12.11 7.14 10.71
N ASP A 104 11.81 8.29 11.32
CA ASP A 104 11.01 8.40 12.54
C ASP A 104 9.52 8.19 12.25
N TYR A 105 9.13 6.94 12.02
CA TYR A 105 7.75 6.59 11.68
C TYR A 105 6.76 6.84 12.81
N LEU A 106 7.18 6.72 14.07
CA LEU A 106 6.31 7.02 15.22
C LEU A 106 6.07 8.53 15.36
N GLY A 107 7.10 9.36 15.13
CA GLY A 107 6.91 10.80 15.05
C GLY A 107 6.03 11.20 13.86
N LEU A 108 6.16 10.54 12.71
CA LEU A 108 5.22 10.73 11.61
C LEU A 108 3.79 10.35 12.05
N GLN A 109 3.58 9.21 12.69
CA GLN A 109 2.26 8.78 13.17
C GLN A 109 1.62 9.81 14.12
N ALA A 110 2.40 10.30 15.08
CA ALA A 110 1.96 11.33 16.01
C ALA A 110 1.56 12.61 15.25
N GLY A 111 2.39 13.06 14.31
CA GLY A 111 2.09 14.23 13.48
C GLY A 111 0.85 14.04 12.61
N LEU A 112 0.69 12.89 11.94
CA LEU A 112 -0.51 12.59 11.14
C LEU A 112 -1.78 12.68 11.98
N SER A 113 -1.74 12.18 13.23
CA SER A 113 -2.87 12.26 14.15
C SER A 113 -3.12 13.68 14.66
N GLU A 114 -2.07 14.39 15.08
CA GLU A 114 -2.11 15.76 15.61
C GLU A 114 -2.70 16.75 14.59
N PHE A 115 -2.26 16.65 13.33
CA PHE A 115 -2.73 17.53 12.25
C PHE A 115 -4.01 17.04 11.57
N GLY A 116 -4.60 15.92 12.04
CA GLY A 116 -5.85 15.39 11.48
C GLY A 116 -5.72 14.96 10.01
N ILE A 117 -4.56 14.45 9.60
CA ILE A 117 -4.36 13.96 8.24
C ILE A 117 -5.27 12.76 8.00
N CYS A 118 -5.97 12.77 6.88
CA CYS A 118 -6.88 11.69 6.47
C CYS A 118 -6.35 10.89 5.28
N PHE A 119 -5.41 11.46 4.52
CA PHE A 119 -4.90 10.86 3.29
C PHE A 119 -3.40 11.10 3.12
N LEU A 120 -2.65 10.03 2.86
CA LEU A 120 -1.23 10.08 2.52
C LEU A 120 -1.05 9.51 1.12
N SER A 121 -0.36 10.22 0.22
CA SER A 121 -0.13 9.75 -1.15
C SER A 121 1.29 10.03 -1.63
N GLY A 122 1.83 9.12 -2.46
CA GLY A 122 3.18 9.28 -2.97
C GLY A 122 3.58 8.28 -4.03
N HIS A 123 4.62 8.62 -4.79
CA HIS A 123 5.29 7.70 -5.72
C HIS A 123 6.29 6.81 -4.95
N VAL A 124 5.79 6.12 -3.92
CA VAL A 124 6.60 5.32 -3.01
C VAL A 124 6.07 3.88 -2.93
N PRO A 125 6.95 2.91 -2.68
CA PRO A 125 6.53 1.52 -2.55
C PRO A 125 5.64 1.34 -1.31
N VAL A 126 4.73 0.37 -1.38
CA VAL A 126 3.77 0.05 -0.31
C VAL A 126 4.45 -0.21 1.03
N ASN A 127 5.60 -0.87 1.01
CA ASN A 127 6.35 -1.22 2.20
C ASN A 127 6.82 0.02 2.99
N LYS A 128 6.86 1.22 2.38
CA LYS A 128 7.30 2.44 3.06
C LYS A 128 6.37 2.87 4.18
N TYR A 129 5.06 2.58 4.12
CA TYR A 129 4.12 3.01 5.17
C TYR A 129 3.17 1.93 5.66
N VAL A 130 3.22 0.72 5.07
CA VAL A 130 2.27 -0.36 5.41
C VAL A 130 2.34 -0.81 6.88
N TYR A 131 3.52 -0.83 7.50
CA TYR A 131 3.64 -1.20 8.92
C TYR A 131 3.04 -0.12 9.85
N LEU A 132 2.96 1.12 9.37
CA LEU A 132 2.37 2.24 10.11
C LEU A 132 0.85 2.30 9.91
N LEU A 133 0.41 2.33 8.65
CA LEU A 133 -0.96 2.60 8.25
C LEU A 133 -1.80 1.32 8.09
N GLY A 134 -1.14 0.18 7.84
CA GLY A 134 -1.77 -1.13 7.65
C GLY A 134 -2.23 -1.37 6.22
N LEU A 135 -2.29 -2.64 5.82
CA LEU A 135 -2.75 -3.01 4.48
C LEU A 135 -4.22 -2.68 4.24
N ARG A 136 -5.06 -2.76 5.27
CA ARG A 136 -6.49 -2.42 5.18
C ARG A 136 -6.73 -0.95 4.83
N GLN A 137 -5.80 -0.05 5.16
CA GLN A 137 -5.88 1.38 4.78
C GLN A 137 -5.01 1.72 3.57
N SER A 138 -4.29 0.74 3.02
CA SER A 138 -3.48 0.91 1.82
C SER A 138 -4.35 0.68 0.59
N ILE A 139 -4.33 1.62 -0.36
CA ILE A 139 -5.16 1.61 -1.57
C ILE A 139 -4.34 1.96 -2.80
N THR A 140 -4.73 1.44 -3.97
CA THR A 140 -4.07 1.79 -5.24
C THR A 140 -4.99 1.64 -6.44
N PHE A 141 -4.53 2.14 -7.59
CA PHE A 141 -5.08 1.84 -8.91
C PHE A 141 -3.99 1.22 -9.77
N CYS A 142 -4.33 0.16 -10.47
CA CYS A 142 -3.48 -0.50 -11.46
C CYS A 142 -3.96 -0.17 -12.88
N ARG A 143 -3.15 -0.53 -13.87
CA ARG A 143 -3.46 -0.40 -15.29
C ARG A 143 -2.84 -1.56 -16.05
N GLU A 144 -3.41 -1.91 -17.21
CA GLU A 144 -2.79 -2.84 -18.14
C GLU A 144 -1.30 -2.43 -18.37
N PRO A 145 -0.34 -3.34 -18.12
CA PRO A 145 1.09 -3.01 -18.07
C PRO A 145 1.63 -2.31 -19.31
N ILE A 146 1.24 -2.75 -20.50
CA ILE A 146 1.75 -2.19 -21.76
C ILE A 146 1.18 -0.79 -21.96
N GLN A 147 -0.13 -0.61 -21.75
CA GLN A 147 -0.80 0.69 -21.79
C GLN A 147 -0.23 1.66 -20.75
N ARG A 148 0.16 1.18 -19.57
CA ARG A 148 0.85 1.98 -18.55
C ARG A 148 2.18 2.51 -19.06
N VAL A 149 3.01 1.66 -19.67
CA VAL A 149 4.31 2.05 -20.24
C VAL A 149 4.14 3.05 -21.38
N ILE A 150 3.22 2.80 -22.32
CA ILE A 150 2.91 3.74 -23.43
C ILE A 150 2.42 5.08 -22.89
N SER A 151 1.55 5.06 -21.87
CA SER A 151 1.05 6.28 -21.24
C SER A 151 2.17 7.07 -20.54
N GLU A 152 3.17 6.38 -20.00
CA GLU A 152 4.33 6.99 -19.37
C GLU A 152 5.25 7.63 -20.41
N TYR A 153 5.60 6.91 -21.47
CA TYR A 153 6.35 7.44 -22.60
C TYR A 153 5.73 8.73 -23.14
N ASN A 154 4.44 8.68 -23.47
CA ASN A 154 3.71 9.84 -23.97
C ASN A 154 3.63 11.00 -22.97
N HIS A 155 3.70 10.72 -21.67
CA HIS A 155 3.77 11.77 -20.67
C HIS A 155 5.14 12.44 -20.65
N PHE A 156 6.22 11.66 -20.72
CA PHE A 156 7.59 12.15 -20.79
C PHE A 156 7.84 12.97 -22.06
N VAL A 157 7.36 12.52 -23.22
CA VAL A 157 7.45 13.29 -24.47
C VAL A 157 6.74 14.65 -24.35
N ARG A 158 5.58 14.70 -23.68
CA ARG A 158 4.77 15.93 -23.58
C ARG A 158 5.19 16.90 -22.47
N HIS A 159 5.77 16.42 -21.37
CA HIS A 159 5.95 17.23 -20.15
C HIS A 159 7.38 17.22 -19.61
N ASN A 160 8.23 16.31 -20.08
CA ASN A 160 9.60 16.12 -19.57
C ASN A 160 10.64 16.20 -20.69
N ASP A 161 10.27 16.80 -21.84
CA ASP A 161 11.15 17.04 -23.00
C ASP A 161 11.94 15.80 -23.46
N TYR A 162 11.29 14.63 -23.43
CA TYR A 162 11.92 13.40 -23.88
C TYR A 162 11.89 13.30 -25.41
N GLU A 163 13.07 13.30 -26.03
CA GLU A 163 13.23 13.24 -27.49
C GLU A 163 13.53 11.82 -28.04
N GLY A 164 13.77 10.84 -27.17
CA GLY A 164 14.08 9.48 -27.57
C GLY A 164 12.86 8.70 -28.08
N ASP A 165 13.10 7.59 -28.77
CA ASP A 165 12.04 6.71 -29.24
C ASP A 165 11.44 5.82 -28.14
N LEU A 166 10.33 5.17 -28.46
CA LEU A 166 9.61 4.27 -27.54
C LEU A 166 10.46 3.05 -27.13
N PRO A 167 11.18 2.33 -28.03
CA PRO A 167 12.08 1.25 -27.64
C PRO A 167 13.17 1.67 -26.64
N SER A 168 13.84 2.79 -26.89
CA SER A 168 14.85 3.33 -25.96
C SER A 168 14.23 3.73 -24.63
N PHE A 169 12.95 4.09 -24.61
CA PHE A 169 12.23 4.39 -23.38
C PHE A 169 11.91 3.14 -22.58
N TYR A 170 11.14 2.19 -23.11
CA TYR A 170 10.63 1.06 -22.30
C TYR A 170 11.72 0.10 -21.84
N ARG A 171 12.89 0.08 -22.50
CA ARG A 171 14.07 -0.72 -22.09
C ARG A 171 14.77 -0.19 -20.83
N LYS A 172 14.44 1.03 -20.38
CA LYS A 172 15.07 1.60 -19.18
C LYS A 172 14.58 0.89 -17.91
N PRO A 173 15.46 0.45 -17.00
CA PRO A 173 15.10 -0.35 -15.82
C PRO A 173 13.99 0.24 -14.93
N GLN A 174 13.89 1.57 -14.84
CA GLN A 174 12.88 2.26 -14.01
C GLN A 174 11.45 2.17 -14.56
N PHE A 175 11.26 1.82 -15.83
CA PHE A 175 9.94 1.70 -16.47
C PHE A 175 9.45 0.26 -16.58
N ILE A 176 10.33 -0.70 -16.31
CA ILE A 176 10.07 -2.14 -16.33
C ILE A 176 9.49 -2.60 -14.99
N ASN A 177 8.42 -3.41 -15.03
CA ASN A 177 7.78 -4.04 -13.85
C ASN A 177 7.47 -3.03 -12.73
N ARG A 178 6.97 -1.85 -13.09
CA ARG A 178 6.82 -0.72 -12.16
C ARG A 178 5.73 -1.00 -11.12
N GLN A 179 4.62 -1.61 -11.51
CA GLN A 179 3.51 -1.93 -10.60
C GLN A 179 3.97 -2.95 -9.55
N SER A 180 4.68 -3.99 -9.99
CA SER A 180 5.25 -5.04 -9.15
C SER A 180 6.28 -4.50 -8.18
N LYS A 181 7.16 -3.60 -8.61
CA LYS A 181 8.12 -2.93 -7.72
C LYS A 181 7.43 -2.11 -6.64
N MET A 182 6.35 -1.39 -6.97
CA MET A 182 5.63 -0.56 -5.99
C MET A 182 4.77 -1.37 -5.03
N LEU A 183 4.32 -2.56 -5.42
CA LEU A 183 3.51 -3.46 -4.61
C LEU A 183 4.29 -4.67 -4.08
N GLN A 184 5.62 -4.63 -4.14
CA GLN A 184 6.47 -5.74 -3.73
C GLN A 184 6.34 -6.03 -2.24
N GLY A 185 6.37 -7.32 -1.88
CA GLY A 185 6.47 -7.76 -0.49
C GLY A 185 5.14 -7.82 0.26
N ILE A 186 4.01 -7.66 -0.43
CA ILE A 186 2.67 -7.79 0.17
C ILE A 186 1.81 -8.83 -0.56
N PRO A 187 0.88 -9.49 0.13
CA PRO A 187 -0.20 -10.21 -0.52
C PRO A 187 -1.25 -9.22 -1.05
N LEU A 188 -1.55 -9.26 -2.35
CA LEU A 188 -2.51 -8.35 -2.99
C LEU A 188 -3.92 -8.48 -2.38
N GLU A 189 -4.28 -9.68 -1.92
CA GLU A 189 -5.55 -9.98 -1.25
C GLU A 189 -5.76 -9.13 0.01
N ALA A 190 -4.68 -8.73 0.68
CA ALA A 190 -4.74 -7.95 1.91
C ALA A 190 -4.86 -6.45 1.69
N LEU A 191 -4.59 -5.94 0.47
CA LEU A 191 -4.67 -4.50 0.19
C LEU A 191 -6.12 -4.03 0.33
N GLY A 192 -6.34 -2.92 1.04
CA GLY A 192 -7.66 -2.38 1.34
C GLY A 192 -8.49 -2.15 0.08
N PHE A 193 -7.89 -1.57 -0.96
CA PHE A 193 -8.53 -1.39 -2.26
C PHE A 193 -7.53 -1.46 -3.42
N ILE A 194 -7.91 -2.12 -4.52
CA ILE A 194 -7.20 -2.09 -5.79
C ILE A 194 -8.21 -1.82 -6.89
N GLY A 195 -8.13 -0.64 -7.52
CA GLY A 195 -8.95 -0.27 -8.68
C GLY A 195 -8.23 -0.53 -10.01
N LEU A 196 -9.00 -0.53 -11.10
CA LEU A 196 -8.49 -0.56 -12.47
C LEU A 196 -8.63 0.82 -13.11
N THR A 197 -7.63 1.25 -13.85
CA THR A 197 -7.67 2.51 -14.61
C THR A 197 -8.72 2.45 -15.72
N GLU A 198 -8.87 1.28 -16.32
CA GLU A 198 -9.81 0.92 -17.37
C GLU A 198 -11.27 1.01 -16.90
N ASP A 199 -11.50 0.87 -15.59
CA ASP A 199 -12.81 0.88 -14.96
C ASP A 199 -12.89 1.88 -13.79
N TYR A 200 -12.26 3.04 -14.00
CA TYR A 200 -12.00 4.03 -12.94
C TYR A 200 -13.26 4.48 -12.20
N GLU A 201 -14.34 4.77 -12.92
CA GLU A 201 -15.60 5.28 -12.33
C GLU A 201 -16.26 4.24 -11.41
N VAL A 202 -16.30 2.98 -11.84
CA VAL A 202 -16.84 1.87 -11.05
C VAL A 202 -15.94 1.62 -9.84
N GLY A 203 -14.62 1.60 -10.04
CA GLY A 203 -13.65 1.47 -8.96
C GLY A 203 -13.76 2.58 -7.92
N LEU A 204 -13.96 3.83 -8.34
CA LEU A 204 -14.16 4.97 -7.44
C LEU A 204 -15.45 4.82 -6.64
N SER A 205 -16.55 4.42 -7.28
CA SER A 205 -17.82 4.15 -6.59
C SER A 205 -17.67 3.04 -5.55
N GLN A 206 -16.93 1.98 -5.87
CA GLN A 206 -16.65 0.89 -4.94
C GLN A 206 -15.82 1.36 -3.74
N LEU A 207 -14.77 2.14 -4.00
CA LEU A 207 -13.92 2.72 -2.96
C LEU A 207 -14.72 3.64 -2.03
N ASN A 208 -15.61 4.47 -2.58
CA ASN A 208 -16.50 5.34 -1.80
C ASN A 208 -17.43 4.54 -0.89
N SER A 209 -18.09 3.52 -1.43
CA SER A 209 -18.95 2.62 -0.65
C SER A 209 -18.15 1.93 0.47
N PHE A 210 -16.95 1.46 0.16
CA PHE A 210 -16.14 0.67 1.09
C PHE A 210 -15.53 1.48 2.25
N TYR A 211 -15.21 2.75 2.05
CA TYR A 211 -14.66 3.61 3.11
C TYR A 211 -15.65 4.65 3.62
N GLY A 212 -16.92 4.60 3.21
CA GLY A 212 -17.93 5.58 3.59
C GLY A 212 -17.59 6.99 3.11
N MET A 213 -17.02 7.11 1.91
CA MET A 213 -16.59 8.38 1.31
C MET A 213 -17.53 8.82 0.17
N ALA A 214 -17.37 10.07 -0.27
CA ALA A 214 -18.07 10.64 -1.41
C ALA A 214 -17.11 11.43 -2.31
N ILE A 215 -16.00 10.81 -2.71
CA ILE A 215 -15.04 11.39 -3.64
C ILE A 215 -15.67 11.44 -5.04
N GLU A 216 -15.77 12.63 -5.62
CA GLU A 216 -16.34 12.84 -6.95
C GLU A 216 -15.32 12.54 -8.05
N SER A 217 -15.74 11.85 -9.12
CA SER A 217 -14.90 11.76 -10.31
C SER A 217 -14.80 13.12 -10.97
N ARG A 218 -13.60 13.67 -11.02
CA ARG A 218 -13.35 14.86 -11.85
C ARG A 218 -13.50 14.45 -13.32
N ALA A 219 -14.44 15.09 -14.02
CA ALA A 219 -14.66 14.98 -15.46
C ALA A 219 -13.47 15.48 -16.34
N LEU A 220 -12.26 15.59 -15.77
CA LEU A 220 -11.02 15.94 -16.45
C LEU A 220 -10.63 14.94 -17.56
N ASN A 221 -11.27 13.77 -17.63
CA ASN A 221 -10.99 12.73 -18.62
C ASN A 221 -12.00 12.64 -19.79
N LYS A 222 -13.06 13.46 -19.85
CA LYS A 222 -13.97 13.45 -21.03
C LYS A 222 -13.26 13.88 -22.33
N GLY A 223 -12.15 14.61 -22.24
CA GLY A 223 -11.29 14.95 -23.38
C GLY A 223 -10.28 13.87 -23.80
N ARG A 224 -10.26 12.69 -23.16
CA ARG A 224 -9.29 11.59 -23.44
C ARG A 224 -9.90 10.35 -24.07
N ARG A 225 -11.13 10.42 -24.60
CA ARG A 225 -11.65 9.38 -25.51
C ARG A 225 -10.77 9.18 -26.75
N GLU A 226 -9.87 10.12 -27.07
CA GLU A 226 -8.92 9.99 -28.19
C GLU A 226 -7.58 9.30 -27.84
N THR A 227 -7.30 8.96 -26.58
CA THR A 227 -6.09 8.18 -26.25
C THR A 227 -6.26 6.66 -26.36
N ASP A 228 -7.47 6.19 -26.71
CA ASP A 228 -7.71 4.85 -27.28
C ASP A 228 -7.36 4.81 -28.78
N LYS A 229 -6.34 5.56 -29.21
CA LYS A 229 -5.55 5.05 -30.32
C LYS A 229 -4.88 3.80 -29.78
N THR A 230 -5.49 2.65 -30.05
CA THR A 230 -4.81 1.35 -30.06
C THR A 230 -3.52 1.58 -30.83
N TYR A 231 -2.44 1.78 -30.09
CA TYR A 231 -1.14 2.01 -30.69
C TYR A 231 -0.86 0.73 -31.45
N GLN A 232 -0.91 0.80 -32.78
CA GLN A 232 -0.52 -0.33 -33.63
C GLN A 232 1.00 -0.44 -33.53
N LEU A 233 1.47 -1.04 -32.44
CA LEU A 233 2.87 -1.35 -32.26
C LEU A 233 3.23 -2.51 -33.17
N PRO A 234 4.45 -2.50 -33.75
CA PRO A 234 4.99 -3.70 -34.37
C PRO A 234 4.94 -4.88 -33.38
N VAL A 235 4.59 -6.06 -33.87
CA VAL A 235 4.43 -7.28 -33.05
C VAL A 235 5.68 -7.54 -32.21
N GLU A 236 6.87 -7.33 -32.78
CA GLU A 236 8.15 -7.50 -32.09
C GLU A 236 8.29 -6.57 -30.88
N GLN A 237 7.84 -5.32 -30.98
CA GLN A 237 7.89 -4.38 -29.86
C GLN A 237 6.91 -4.77 -28.76
N LEU A 238 5.71 -5.23 -29.13
CA LEU A 238 4.73 -5.71 -28.17
C LEU A 238 5.26 -6.90 -27.38
N GLN A 239 5.80 -7.91 -28.08
CA GLN A 239 6.39 -9.10 -27.46
C GLN A 239 7.56 -8.75 -26.54
N GLU A 240 8.42 -7.81 -26.96
CA GLU A 240 9.53 -7.35 -26.11
C GLU A 240 9.02 -6.66 -24.84
N MET A 241 8.04 -5.75 -24.98
CA MET A 241 7.45 -5.08 -23.82
C MET A 241 6.77 -6.05 -22.87
N GLU A 242 6.08 -7.07 -23.38
CA GLU A 242 5.48 -8.15 -22.58
C GLU A 242 6.53 -8.95 -21.82
N LEU A 243 7.62 -9.33 -22.49
CA LEU A 243 8.74 -10.05 -21.85
C LEU A 243 9.35 -9.23 -20.71
N LEU A 244 9.67 -7.96 -20.97
CA LEU A 244 10.23 -7.05 -19.98
C LEU A 244 9.28 -6.87 -18.80
N ASN A 245 7.97 -6.75 -19.04
CA ASN A 245 6.95 -6.47 -18.03
C ASN A 245 6.18 -7.71 -17.53
N SER A 246 6.77 -8.90 -17.66
CA SER A 246 6.14 -10.18 -17.30
C SER A 246 5.64 -10.27 -15.85
N GLN A 247 6.34 -9.62 -14.90
CA GLN A 247 5.90 -9.57 -13.51
C GLN A 247 4.66 -8.68 -13.36
N ASP A 248 4.64 -7.52 -14.02
CA ASP A 248 3.47 -6.63 -14.03
C ASP A 248 2.27 -7.30 -14.72
N ILE A 249 2.47 -8.09 -15.77
CA ILE A 249 1.41 -8.85 -16.43
C ILE A 249 0.82 -9.88 -15.47
N THR A 250 1.66 -10.66 -14.80
CA THR A 250 1.22 -11.66 -13.81
C THR A 250 0.48 -10.99 -12.64
N LEU A 251 1.01 -9.87 -12.14
CA LEU A 251 0.37 -9.08 -11.08
C LEU A 251 -0.98 -8.55 -11.55
N TYR A 252 -1.04 -7.95 -12.74
CA TYR A 252 -2.23 -7.33 -13.26
C TYR A 252 -3.36 -8.34 -13.49
N GLN A 253 -3.04 -9.53 -14.02
CA GLN A 253 -4.01 -10.63 -14.13
C GLN A 253 -4.62 -11.00 -12.78
N ARG A 254 -3.79 -11.11 -11.73
CA ARG A 254 -4.26 -11.36 -10.36
C ARG A 254 -5.10 -10.21 -9.82
N VAL A 255 -4.71 -8.96 -10.08
CA VAL A 255 -5.49 -7.78 -9.72
C VAL A 255 -6.86 -7.77 -10.38
N VAL A 256 -6.96 -8.11 -11.67
CA VAL A 256 -8.24 -8.19 -12.41
C VAL A 256 -9.17 -9.22 -11.77
N VAL A 257 -8.66 -10.41 -11.42
CA VAL A 257 -9.44 -11.44 -10.72
C VAL A 257 -9.95 -10.93 -9.37
N LEU A 258 -9.07 -10.31 -8.57
CA LEU A 258 -9.45 -9.74 -7.27
C LEU A 258 -10.46 -8.60 -7.41
N TYR A 259 -10.29 -7.72 -8.39
CA TYR A 259 -11.20 -6.61 -8.68
C TYR A 259 -12.61 -7.12 -8.97
N HIS A 260 -12.75 -8.07 -9.89
CA HIS A 260 -14.06 -8.64 -10.23
C HIS A 260 -14.69 -9.43 -9.08
N GLN A 261 -13.90 -10.15 -8.27
CA GLN A 261 -14.40 -10.81 -7.07
C GLN A 261 -14.98 -9.80 -6.08
N ARG A 262 -14.24 -8.70 -5.80
CA ARG A 262 -14.69 -7.64 -4.90
C ARG A 262 -15.94 -6.93 -5.44
N LEU A 263 -15.97 -6.65 -6.74
CA LEU A 263 -17.12 -6.01 -7.39
C LEU A 263 -18.37 -6.89 -7.29
N LYS A 264 -18.24 -8.19 -7.57
CA LYS A 264 -19.33 -9.17 -7.46
C LYS A 264 -19.93 -9.18 -6.05
N LEU A 265 -19.08 -9.27 -5.02
CA LEU A 265 -19.52 -9.25 -3.62
C LEU A 265 -20.19 -7.93 -3.25
N SER A 266 -19.60 -6.80 -3.67
CA SER A 266 -20.17 -5.48 -3.43
C SER A 266 -21.56 -5.29 -4.05
N VAL A 267 -21.76 -5.76 -5.29
CA VAL A 267 -23.07 -5.70 -5.98
C VAL A 267 -24.11 -6.56 -5.27
N GLN A 268 -23.68 -7.67 -4.65
CA GLN A 268 -24.54 -8.55 -3.86
C GLN A 268 -24.79 -8.06 -2.42
N GLY A 269 -24.16 -6.94 -2.01
CA GLY A 269 -24.22 -6.46 -0.64
C GLY A 269 -23.50 -7.35 0.37
N LEU A 270 -22.60 -8.23 -0.10
CA LEU A 270 -21.85 -9.16 0.74
C LEU A 270 -20.49 -8.55 1.14
N PRO A 271 -20.04 -8.77 2.39
CA PRO A 271 -18.75 -8.24 2.84
C PRO A 271 -17.59 -8.94 2.13
N TYR A 272 -16.58 -8.17 1.73
CA TYR A 272 -15.33 -8.75 1.26
C TYR A 272 -14.49 -9.28 2.43
N VAL A 273 -13.85 -10.43 2.24
CA VAL A 273 -12.85 -10.96 3.14
C VAL A 273 -11.48 -10.88 2.49
N HIS A 274 -10.54 -10.21 3.15
CA HIS A 274 -9.12 -10.35 2.83
C HIS A 274 -8.67 -11.71 3.33
N GLY A 275 -8.09 -12.55 2.49
CA GLY A 275 -7.62 -13.86 2.93
C GLY A 275 -6.83 -14.58 1.86
N ALA A 276 -5.98 -15.50 2.31
CA ALA A 276 -5.24 -16.39 1.43
C ALA A 276 -4.86 -17.69 2.14
N ILE A 277 -4.71 -18.75 1.34
CA ILE A 277 -4.00 -19.95 1.76
C ILE A 277 -2.51 -19.65 1.76
N GLN A 278 -1.84 -19.90 2.90
CA GLN A 278 -0.38 -19.75 3.00
C GLN A 278 0.32 -21.04 2.59
N GLU A 279 -0.25 -22.19 2.95
CA GLU A 279 0.37 -23.49 2.70
C GLU A 279 -0.68 -24.60 2.76
N VAL A 280 -0.56 -25.54 1.81
CA VAL A 280 -1.21 -26.85 1.83
C VAL A 280 -0.13 -27.92 1.82
N THR A 281 -0.23 -28.88 2.73
CA THR A 281 0.61 -30.09 2.78
C THR A 281 -0.28 -31.31 2.83
N SER A 282 0.29 -32.51 2.71
CA SER A 282 -0.47 -33.75 2.94
C SER A 282 -1.08 -33.84 4.34
N LYS A 283 -0.56 -33.10 5.34
CA LYS A 283 -1.01 -33.18 6.74
C LYS A 283 -1.98 -32.09 7.15
N GLY A 284 -2.07 -30.99 6.41
CA GLY A 284 -2.94 -29.89 6.79
C GLY A 284 -2.84 -28.67 5.88
N VAL A 285 -3.68 -27.70 6.20
CA VAL A 285 -3.75 -26.39 5.53
C VAL A 285 -3.68 -25.28 6.57
N ARG A 286 -3.00 -24.19 6.22
CA ARG A 286 -3.00 -22.96 7.03
C ARG A 286 -3.12 -21.72 6.15
N GLY A 287 -3.73 -20.70 6.70
CA GLY A 287 -3.85 -19.40 6.06
C GLY A 287 -4.28 -18.31 7.03
N TRP A 288 -4.79 -17.23 6.46
CA TRP A 288 -5.30 -16.08 7.19
C TRP A 288 -6.55 -15.52 6.51
N ALA A 289 -7.42 -14.89 7.29
CA ALA A 289 -8.61 -14.20 6.81
C ALA A 289 -9.07 -13.10 7.79
N TRP A 290 -9.49 -11.96 7.27
CA TRP A 290 -10.21 -10.92 8.02
C TRP A 290 -11.23 -10.20 7.13
N TYR A 291 -12.33 -9.74 7.72
CA TYR A 291 -13.28 -8.92 7.00
C TYR A 291 -12.67 -7.56 6.66
N ALA A 292 -12.98 -7.09 5.47
CA ALA A 292 -12.58 -5.79 4.98
C ALA A 292 -13.19 -4.65 5.83
N GLN A 293 -14.31 -4.91 6.51
CA GLN A 293 -14.89 -4.05 7.53
C GLN A 293 -15.17 -4.82 8.83
N GLY A 294 -14.98 -4.17 9.98
CA GLY A 294 -15.24 -4.73 11.31
C GLY A 294 -14.11 -5.62 11.87
N GLU A 295 -14.33 -6.14 13.07
CA GLU A 295 -13.33 -6.89 13.87
C GLU A 295 -13.77 -8.33 14.22
N LYS A 296 -14.86 -8.82 13.60
CA LYS A 296 -15.35 -10.19 13.80
C LYS A 296 -14.36 -11.20 13.22
N ALA A 297 -14.23 -12.36 13.87
CA ALA A 297 -13.52 -13.48 13.28
C ALA A 297 -14.23 -14.01 12.03
N VAL A 298 -13.46 -14.24 10.97
CA VAL A 298 -13.99 -14.85 9.74
C VAL A 298 -14.17 -16.33 9.98
N GLN A 299 -15.35 -16.85 9.66
CA GLN A 299 -15.58 -18.28 9.60
C GLN A 299 -15.23 -18.80 8.20
N VAL A 300 -14.33 -19.79 8.13
CA VAL A 300 -13.88 -20.41 6.90
C VAL A 300 -14.22 -21.89 6.86
N GLU A 301 -14.58 -22.39 5.69
CA GLU A 301 -14.77 -23.79 5.39
C GLU A 301 -13.56 -24.32 4.63
N ILE A 302 -13.03 -25.46 5.08
CA ILE A 302 -11.95 -26.18 4.41
C ILE A 302 -12.57 -27.26 3.54
N LEU A 303 -12.27 -27.27 2.25
CA LEU A 303 -12.79 -28.25 1.30
C LEU A 303 -11.64 -29.02 0.66
N ALA A 304 -11.83 -30.33 0.46
CA ALA A 304 -10.97 -31.15 -0.39
C ALA A 304 -11.82 -31.76 -1.50
N GLU A 305 -11.42 -31.56 -2.77
CA GLU A 305 -12.23 -31.95 -3.94
C GLU A 305 -13.68 -31.43 -3.88
N GLY A 306 -13.87 -30.22 -3.34
CA GLY A 306 -15.19 -29.61 -3.14
C GLY A 306 -16.00 -30.18 -1.96
N LEU A 307 -15.53 -31.23 -1.28
CA LEU A 307 -16.18 -31.78 -0.09
C LEU A 307 -15.71 -31.04 1.16
N LYS A 308 -16.65 -30.51 1.93
CA LYS A 308 -16.35 -29.81 3.18
C LYS A 308 -15.79 -30.79 4.22
N LEU A 309 -14.57 -30.50 4.68
CA LEU A 309 -13.88 -31.25 5.74
C LEU A 309 -14.12 -30.65 7.12
N ALA A 310 -14.12 -29.32 7.23
CA ALA A 310 -14.24 -28.62 8.51
C ALA A 310 -14.72 -27.17 8.32
N THR A 311 -15.20 -26.59 9.42
CA THR A 311 -15.48 -25.16 9.55
C THR A 311 -14.66 -24.63 10.72
N LEU A 312 -13.93 -23.53 10.52
CA LEU A 312 -13.00 -22.94 11.48
C LEU A 312 -13.24 -21.44 11.61
N GLU A 313 -12.79 -20.86 12.72
CA GLU A 313 -12.64 -19.41 12.85
C GLU A 313 -11.19 -19.01 12.59
N ALA A 314 -11.01 -17.92 11.84
CA ALA A 314 -9.70 -17.31 11.61
C ALA A 314 -9.30 -16.44 12.81
N ASN A 315 -9.01 -17.04 13.95
CA ASN A 315 -8.72 -16.36 15.22
C ASN A 315 -7.34 -16.70 15.82
N GLU A 316 -6.48 -17.43 15.11
CA GLU A 316 -5.10 -17.68 15.54
C GLU A 316 -4.21 -16.46 15.28
N LEU A 317 -3.22 -16.23 16.15
CA LEU A 317 -2.17 -15.24 15.88
C LEU A 317 -1.35 -15.62 14.64
N ARG A 318 -1.06 -14.63 13.78
CA ARG A 318 -0.16 -14.75 12.63
C ARG A 318 1.03 -13.79 12.78
N PRO A 319 2.09 -14.17 13.52
CA PRO A 319 3.23 -13.28 13.78
C PRO A 319 3.90 -12.76 12.51
N GLY A 320 4.01 -13.61 11.49
CA GLY A 320 4.60 -13.24 10.20
C GLY A 320 3.86 -12.14 9.44
N LEU A 321 2.61 -11.83 9.81
CA LEU A 321 1.82 -10.76 9.18
C LEU A 321 1.79 -9.47 10.02
N LEU A 322 2.33 -9.46 11.25
CA LEU A 322 2.22 -8.28 12.13
C LEU A 322 2.84 -7.01 11.52
N HIS A 323 3.90 -7.17 10.71
CA HIS A 323 4.53 -6.07 9.99
C HIS A 323 3.61 -5.42 8.93
N LEU A 324 2.47 -6.04 8.59
CA LEU A 324 1.46 -5.50 7.69
C LEU A 324 0.31 -4.79 8.45
N SER A 325 0.43 -4.70 9.78
CA SER A 325 -0.58 -4.16 10.69
C SER A 325 -2.00 -4.69 10.38
N PRO A 326 -2.22 -6.02 10.35
CA PRO A 326 -3.54 -6.61 10.16
C PRO A 326 -4.48 -6.19 11.29
N PRO A 327 -5.82 -6.23 11.07
CA PRO A 327 -6.79 -5.97 12.13
C PRO A 327 -6.72 -7.05 13.21
N ARG A 328 -7.54 -6.90 14.25
CA ARG A 328 -7.65 -7.87 15.35
C ARG A 328 -6.29 -8.21 15.99
N GLN A 329 -5.38 -7.24 16.01
CA GLN A 329 -4.02 -7.40 16.55
C GLN A 329 -3.23 -8.59 15.95
N GLY A 330 -3.57 -9.00 14.72
CA GLY A 330 -2.97 -10.15 14.03
C GLY A 330 -3.56 -11.51 14.37
N TYR A 331 -4.65 -11.59 15.14
CA TYR A 331 -5.41 -12.82 15.38
C TYR A 331 -6.36 -13.11 14.21
N VAL A 332 -5.77 -13.38 13.05
CA VAL A 332 -6.46 -13.54 11.75
C VAL A 332 -6.19 -14.89 11.09
N GLY A 333 -5.52 -15.81 11.78
CA GLY A 333 -5.07 -17.09 11.24
C GLY A 333 -6.06 -18.22 11.40
N PHE A 334 -6.07 -19.16 10.46
CA PHE A 334 -6.74 -20.45 10.60
C PHE A 334 -5.78 -21.60 10.24
N ARG A 335 -5.94 -22.75 10.92
CA ARG A 335 -5.18 -23.97 10.64
C ARG A 335 -6.10 -25.18 10.77
N TYR A 336 -5.95 -26.14 9.85
CA TYR A 336 -6.60 -27.44 9.94
C TYR A 336 -5.58 -28.55 9.73
N ASN A 337 -5.56 -29.55 10.62
CA ASN A 337 -4.81 -30.78 10.43
C ASN A 337 -5.77 -31.85 9.89
N PHE A 338 -5.43 -32.48 8.78
CA PHE A 338 -6.26 -33.53 8.19
C PHE A 338 -6.24 -34.77 9.09
N THR A 339 -7.40 -35.40 9.26
CA THR A 339 -7.54 -36.64 10.05
C THR A 339 -6.75 -37.80 9.45
N LYS A 340 -6.63 -37.81 8.12
CA LYS A 340 -5.75 -38.69 7.34
C LYS A 340 -4.96 -37.85 6.35
N PRO A 341 -3.69 -38.20 6.07
CA PRO A 341 -2.94 -37.50 5.05
C PRO A 341 -3.64 -37.52 3.69
N LEU A 342 -3.71 -36.37 3.03
CA LEU A 342 -4.24 -36.27 1.67
C LEU A 342 -3.18 -36.71 0.65
N GLY A 343 -3.63 -37.30 -0.45
CA GLY A 343 -2.77 -37.74 -1.55
C GLY A 343 -2.25 -36.57 -2.39
N ALA A 344 -1.18 -36.82 -3.16
CA ALA A 344 -0.65 -35.87 -4.14
C ALA A 344 -1.72 -35.45 -5.15
N GLY A 345 -1.75 -34.18 -5.52
CA GLY A 345 -2.70 -33.64 -6.52
C GLY A 345 -4.11 -33.41 -6.00
N VAL A 346 -4.42 -33.79 -4.74
CA VAL A 346 -5.70 -33.45 -4.13
C VAL A 346 -5.82 -31.93 -4.00
N THR A 347 -6.88 -31.38 -4.56
CA THR A 347 -7.20 -29.96 -4.49
C THR A 347 -7.80 -29.62 -3.14
N VAL A 348 -7.16 -28.68 -2.43
CA VAL A 348 -7.69 -28.08 -1.20
C VAL A 348 -8.07 -26.64 -1.46
N SER A 349 -9.29 -26.26 -1.10
CA SER A 349 -9.76 -24.88 -1.17
C SER A 349 -10.29 -24.37 0.17
N VAL A 350 -10.23 -23.05 0.34
CA VAL A 350 -10.75 -22.37 1.52
C VAL A 350 -11.82 -21.39 1.10
N ARG A 351 -13.02 -21.54 1.66
CA ARG A 351 -14.20 -20.74 1.35
C ARG A 351 -14.65 -19.97 2.59
N VAL A 352 -15.08 -18.72 2.44
CA VAL A 352 -15.74 -17.96 3.50
C VAL A 352 -17.16 -18.51 3.68
N ALA A 353 -17.52 -18.89 4.90
CA ALA A 353 -18.81 -19.53 5.18
C ALA A 353 -20.01 -18.61 4.87
N GLU A 354 -19.87 -17.31 5.14
CA GLU A 354 -20.94 -16.32 4.99
C GLU A 354 -21.18 -15.89 3.52
N THR A 355 -20.11 -15.75 2.73
CA THR A 355 -20.19 -15.12 1.40
C THR A 355 -19.87 -16.06 0.26
N GLU A 356 -19.49 -17.30 0.57
CA GLU A 356 -18.97 -18.29 -0.38
C GLU A 356 -17.72 -17.84 -1.14
N GLN A 357 -17.08 -16.74 -0.73
CA GLN A 357 -15.85 -16.24 -1.33
C GLN A 357 -14.74 -17.28 -1.20
N ILE A 358 -14.13 -17.69 -2.31
CA ILE A 358 -12.93 -18.54 -2.30
C ILE A 358 -11.71 -17.67 -2.00
N LEU A 359 -11.01 -17.97 -0.91
CA LEU A 359 -9.77 -17.30 -0.47
C LEU A 359 -8.53 -17.88 -1.16
N GLY A 360 -8.65 -19.09 -1.71
CA GLY A 360 -7.59 -19.74 -2.47
C GLY A 360 -7.88 -21.20 -2.72
N GLN A 361 -7.10 -21.77 -3.62
CA GLN A 361 -7.10 -23.19 -3.96
C GLN A 361 -5.66 -23.60 -4.26
N GLN A 362 -5.20 -24.71 -3.70
CA GLN A 362 -3.87 -25.27 -3.94
C GLN A 362 -3.97 -26.80 -3.94
N GLU A 363 -3.16 -27.43 -4.78
CA GLU A 363 -2.99 -28.88 -4.77
C GLU A 363 -2.02 -29.29 -3.66
N VAL A 364 -2.26 -30.46 -3.08
CA VAL A 364 -1.32 -31.09 -2.14
C VAL A 364 -0.04 -31.46 -2.88
N VAL A 365 1.03 -30.73 -2.56
CA VAL A 365 2.39 -31.08 -2.98
C VAL A 365 2.94 -32.08 -1.96
N VAL A 366 3.37 -33.24 -2.44
CA VAL A 366 4.12 -34.19 -1.61
C VAL A 366 5.58 -33.74 -1.67
N ALA A 367 6.10 -33.31 -0.52
CA ALA A 367 7.51 -32.99 -0.34
C ALA A 367 8.36 -34.27 -0.32
#